data_AF-A0A350I087-F1
#
_entry.id   AF-A0A350I087-F1
#
_cell.length_a   1.000
_cell.length_b   1.000
_cell.length_c   1.000
_cell.angle_alpha   90.00
_cell.angle_beta   90.00
_cell.angle_gamma   90.00
#
_symmetry.space_group_name_H-M   'P 1'
#
loop_
_entity.id
_entity.type
_entity.pdbx_description
1 polymer ?
#
loop_
_entity_poly.entity_id
_entity_poly.type
_entity_poly.pdbx_seq_one_letter_code
_entity_poly.pdbx_strand_id
1 'polypeptide(L)'
;MQTSQAFTPPNRLLLGPGPSDAAPSVLTALSKPLLGHLDPAFIGMMEEIKSMLRQIFQTENEMTLPVSGTGSAGMEFCFVNLIEPGDDVVVCINGVFGMRM
;
A
#
# COMPACT_ATOMS: atom_id res chain seq x y z
N MET A 1 39.33 8.07 -6.58
CA MET A 1 38.03 7.89 -5.90
C MET A 1 37.61 6.44 -6.09
N GLN A 2 37.55 5.66 -5.03
CA GLN A 2 37.13 4.26 -5.09
C GLN A 2 35.62 4.25 -5.22
N THR A 3 35.10 3.95 -6.40
CA THR A 3 33.66 3.84 -6.64
C THR A 3 33.15 2.66 -5.83
N SER A 4 32.25 2.91 -4.86
CA SER A 4 31.53 1.81 -4.20
C SER A 4 30.77 1.02 -5.26
N GLN A 5 30.88 -0.31 -5.20
CA GLN A 5 30.13 -1.18 -6.09
C GLN A 5 28.65 -1.11 -5.71
N ALA A 6 27.77 -0.93 -6.70
CA ALA A 6 26.33 -0.92 -6.46
C ALA A 6 25.88 -2.28 -5.89
N PHE A 7 25.02 -2.25 -4.88
CA PHE A 7 24.44 -3.46 -4.30
C PHE A 7 23.56 -4.16 -5.33
N THR A 8 23.82 -5.45 -5.54
CA THR A 8 22.97 -6.33 -6.35
C THR A 8 22.37 -7.39 -5.42
N PRO A 9 21.05 -7.39 -5.19
CA PRO A 9 20.43 -8.40 -4.33
C PRO A 9 20.56 -9.79 -4.97
N PRO A 10 20.75 -10.85 -4.18
CA PRO A 10 20.78 -12.19 -4.71
C PRO A 10 19.35 -12.63 -5.09
N ASN A 11 19.22 -13.45 -6.13
CA ASN A 11 17.92 -13.97 -6.53
C ASN A 11 17.39 -14.96 -5.46
N ARG A 12 16.11 -14.82 -5.10
CA ARG A 12 15.43 -15.62 -4.08
C ARG A 12 14.02 -15.92 -4.58
N LEU A 13 13.53 -17.11 -4.24
CA LEU A 13 12.11 -17.44 -4.36
C LEU A 13 11.46 -17.18 -3.00
N LEU A 14 10.48 -16.28 -2.95
CA LEU A 14 9.84 -15.85 -1.71
C LEU A 14 8.56 -16.67 -1.45
N LEU A 15 8.67 -17.71 -0.63
CA LEU A 15 7.55 -18.59 -0.24
C LEU A 15 7.09 -18.41 1.21
N GLY A 16 7.51 -17.32 1.87
CA GLY A 16 7.03 -16.94 3.19
C GLY A 16 5.65 -16.27 3.17
N PRO A 17 5.13 -15.84 4.32
CA PRO A 17 3.86 -15.12 4.40
C PRO A 17 3.92 -13.68 3.85
N GLY A 18 5.11 -13.20 3.48
CA GLY A 18 5.34 -11.90 2.88
C GLY A 18 6.77 -11.38 3.12
N PRO A 19 7.25 -10.44 2.30
CA PRO A 19 6.63 -10.01 1.04
C PRO A 19 6.70 -11.11 -0.03
N SER A 20 5.80 -11.06 -1.01
CA SER A 20 5.81 -11.96 -2.17
C SER A 20 6.70 -11.39 -3.28
N ASP A 21 7.11 -12.24 -4.22
CA ASP A 21 7.76 -11.79 -5.45
C ASP A 21 6.83 -10.85 -6.24
N ALA A 22 7.36 -9.70 -6.66
CA ALA A 22 6.61 -8.76 -7.49
C ALA A 22 6.53 -9.27 -8.94
N ALA A 23 5.36 -9.13 -9.57
CA ALA A 23 5.21 -9.43 -10.98
C ALA A 23 6.19 -8.58 -11.83
N PRO A 24 6.82 -9.12 -12.88
CA PRO A 24 7.79 -8.37 -13.71
C PRO A 24 7.23 -7.06 -14.30
N SER A 25 5.93 -7.01 -14.59
CA SER A 25 5.23 -5.82 -15.06
C SER A 25 5.20 -4.69 -14.02
N VAL A 26 5.07 -5.02 -12.73
CA VAL A 26 5.11 -4.05 -11.62
C VAL A 26 6.50 -3.45 -11.47
N LEU A 27 7.55 -4.29 -11.52
CA LEU A 27 8.95 -3.82 -11.48
C LEU A 27 9.27 -2.92 -12.68
N THR A 28 8.77 -3.27 -13.86
CA THR A 28 8.90 -2.44 -15.06
C THR A 28 8.17 -1.10 -14.88
N ALA A 29 6.96 -1.11 -14.30
CA ALA A 29 6.21 0.13 -14.03
C ALA A 29 6.95 1.07 -13.06
N LEU A 30 7.60 0.54 -12.03
CA LEU A 30 8.40 1.33 -11.07
C LEU A 30 9.63 2.01 -11.70
N SER A 31 10.14 1.49 -12.82
CA SER A 31 11.28 2.09 -13.53
C SER A 31 10.90 3.25 -14.48
N LYS A 32 9.61 3.57 -14.62
CA LYS A 32 9.15 4.63 -15.52
C LYS A 32 9.50 6.03 -14.98
N PRO A 33 9.64 7.05 -15.85
CA PRO A 33 9.85 8.44 -15.42
C PRO A 33 8.75 8.95 -14.49
N LEU A 34 9.13 9.86 -13.59
CA LEU A 34 8.19 10.49 -12.67
C LEU A 34 7.31 11.52 -13.36
N LEU A 35 6.09 11.71 -12.82
CA LEU A 35 5.19 12.81 -13.14
C LEU A 35 5.04 13.72 -11.92
N GLY A 36 4.63 14.97 -12.15
CA GLY A 36 4.19 15.85 -11.07
C GLY A 36 2.90 15.32 -10.44
N HIS A 37 2.75 15.48 -9.11
CA HIS A 37 1.58 14.97 -8.37
C HIS A 37 0.25 15.66 -8.74
N LEU A 38 0.29 16.82 -9.41
CA LEU A 38 -0.88 17.51 -9.97
C LEU A 38 -0.94 17.43 -11.50
N ASP A 39 -0.08 16.63 -12.13
CA ASP A 39 -0.12 16.42 -13.58
C ASP A 39 -1.45 15.76 -13.96
N PRO A 40 -2.17 16.24 -15.00
CA PRO A 40 -3.44 15.65 -15.42
C PRO A 40 -3.35 14.15 -15.72
N ALA A 41 -2.20 13.66 -16.22
CA ALA A 41 -2.00 12.23 -16.47
C ALA A 41 -1.91 11.44 -15.15
N PHE A 42 -1.29 12.01 -14.11
CA PHE A 42 -1.26 11.39 -12.79
C PHE A 42 -2.65 11.36 -12.15
N ILE A 43 -3.41 12.45 -12.24
CA ILE A 43 -4.78 12.52 -11.72
C ILE A 43 -5.68 11.48 -12.41
N GLY A 44 -5.60 11.37 -13.74
CA GLY A 44 -6.36 10.37 -14.50
C GLY A 44 -6.03 8.94 -14.06
N MET A 45 -4.74 8.63 -13.89
CA MET A 45 -4.28 7.33 -13.37
C MET A 45 -4.84 7.06 -11.95
N MET A 46 -4.84 8.07 -11.07
CA MET A 46 -5.37 7.92 -9.71
C MET A 46 -6.87 7.61 -9.71
N GLU A 47 -7.66 8.22 -10.58
CA GLU A 47 -9.10 7.89 -10.72
C GLU A 47 -9.32 6.46 -11.24
N GLU A 48 -8.49 6.00 -12.17
CA GLU A 48 -8.49 4.60 -12.61
C GLU A 48 -8.16 3.65 -11.46
N ILE A 49 -7.13 3.95 -10.67
CA ILE A 49 -6.75 3.17 -9.48
C ILE A 49 -7.91 3.08 -8.49
N LYS A 50 -8.61 4.20 -8.19
CA LYS A 50 -9.78 4.18 -7.29
C LYS A 50 -10.88 3.24 -7.82
N SER A 51 -11.10 3.22 -9.14
CA SER A 51 -12.06 2.30 -9.77
C SER A 51 -11.64 0.84 -9.65
N MET A 52 -10.37 0.53 -9.93
CA MET A 52 -9.83 -0.82 -9.79
C MET A 52 -9.85 -1.32 -8.35
N LEU A 53 -9.56 -0.45 -7.38
CA LEU A 53 -9.66 -0.78 -5.96
C LEU A 53 -11.09 -1.16 -5.56
N ARG A 54 -12.09 -0.41 -6.04
CA ARG A 54 -13.52 -0.75 -5.83
C ARG A 54 -13.87 -2.14 -6.36
N GLN A 55 -13.32 -2.52 -7.52
CA GLN A 55 -13.52 -3.86 -8.08
C GLN A 55 -12.87 -4.95 -7.21
N ILE A 56 -11.64 -4.72 -6.75
CA ILE A 56 -10.91 -5.68 -5.89
C ILE A 56 -11.62 -5.86 -4.54
N PHE A 57 -12.06 -4.77 -3.92
CA PHE A 57 -12.79 -4.79 -2.65
C PHE A 57 -14.27 -5.14 -2.79
N GLN A 58 -14.78 -5.28 -4.01
CA GLN A 58 -16.20 -5.54 -4.30
C GLN A 58 -17.14 -4.54 -3.62
N THR A 59 -16.87 -3.25 -3.81
CA THR A 59 -17.62 -2.15 -3.18
C THR A 59 -17.96 -1.05 -4.19
N GLU A 60 -19.04 -0.31 -3.90
CA GLU A 60 -19.44 0.88 -4.65
C GLU A 60 -18.99 2.19 -3.96
N ASN A 61 -18.28 2.11 -2.82
CA ASN A 61 -17.87 3.28 -2.04
C ASN A 61 -16.98 4.22 -2.85
N GLU A 62 -17.45 5.45 -3.10
CA GLU A 62 -16.68 6.46 -3.85
C GLU A 62 -15.36 6.81 -3.14
N MET A 63 -15.36 6.84 -1.80
CA MET A 63 -14.19 7.07 -0.95
C MET A 63 -13.34 5.79 -0.80
N THR A 64 -12.90 5.24 -1.93
CA THR A 64 -11.95 4.11 -1.99
C THR A 64 -10.65 4.63 -2.60
N LEU A 65 -9.57 4.66 -1.82
CA LEU A 65 -8.30 5.27 -2.22
C LEU A 65 -7.10 4.55 -1.57
N PRO A 66 -5.91 4.59 -2.21
CA PRO A 66 -4.71 4.05 -1.60
C PRO A 66 -4.16 5.00 -0.52
N VAL A 67 -3.69 4.42 0.58
CA VAL A 67 -2.93 5.15 1.62
C VAL A 67 -1.43 4.97 1.33
N SER A 68 -0.69 6.08 1.26
CA SER A 68 0.75 6.07 1.02
C SER A 68 1.53 5.57 2.24
N GLY A 69 1.57 4.24 2.43
CA GLY A 69 2.27 3.61 3.55
C GLY A 69 2.28 2.08 3.43
N THR A 70 2.85 1.42 4.44
CA THR A 70 2.81 -0.05 4.53
C THR A 70 1.44 -0.53 5.05
N GLY A 71 1.20 -1.85 5.09
CA GLY A 71 -0.10 -2.41 5.49
C GLY A 71 -0.66 -1.84 6.81
N SER A 72 0.17 -1.67 7.84
CA SER A 72 -0.29 -1.12 9.13
C SER A 72 -0.63 0.37 9.09
N ALA A 73 -0.13 1.14 8.11
CA ALA A 73 -0.52 2.54 7.96
C ALA A 73 -1.98 2.69 7.52
N GLY A 74 -2.50 1.74 6.73
CA GLY A 74 -3.92 1.72 6.38
C GLY A 74 -4.82 1.44 7.60
N MET A 75 -4.37 0.55 8.50
CA MET A 75 -5.05 0.29 9.77
C MET A 75 -5.06 1.55 10.64
N GLU A 76 -3.89 2.15 10.90
CA GLU A 76 -3.78 3.38 11.70
C GLU A 76 -4.61 4.52 11.11
N PHE A 77 -4.60 4.70 9.78
CA PHE A 77 -5.41 5.70 9.09
C PHE A 77 -6.90 5.58 9.45
N CYS A 78 -7.44 4.36 9.51
CA CYS A 78 -8.83 4.16 9.94
C CYS A 78 -9.04 4.54 11.40
N PHE A 79 -8.17 4.08 12.32
CA PHE A 79 -8.33 4.35 13.75
C PHE A 79 -8.29 5.85 14.06
N VAL A 80 -7.27 6.56 13.58
CA VAL A 80 -7.06 7.98 13.91
C VAL A 80 -8.11 8.91 13.30
N ASN A 81 -8.88 8.45 12.31
CA ASN A 81 -9.95 9.25 11.69
C ASN A 81 -11.35 8.85 12.17
N LEU A 82 -11.54 7.67 12.76
CA LEU A 82 -12.87 7.17 13.15
C LEU A 82 -13.11 7.16 14.66
N ILE A 83 -12.05 7.26 15.47
CA ILE A 83 -12.12 7.10 16.94
C ILE A 83 -11.66 8.40 17.60
N GLU A 84 -12.45 8.87 18.55
CA GLU A 84 -12.15 10.04 19.38
C GLU A 84 -11.80 9.63 20.83
N PRO A 85 -11.12 10.52 21.60
CA PRO A 85 -10.88 10.27 23.01
C PRO A 85 -12.18 10.07 23.81
N GLY A 86 -12.34 8.88 24.38
CA GLY A 86 -13.52 8.50 25.17
C GLY A 86 -14.43 7.47 24.50
N ASP A 87 -14.19 7.15 23.23
CA ASP A 87 -14.91 6.07 22.55
C ASP A 87 -14.51 4.69 23.05
N ASP A 88 -15.49 3.80 23.19
CA ASP A 88 -15.25 2.39 23.46
C ASP A 88 -15.02 1.63 22.14
N VAL A 89 -13.93 0.87 22.07
CA VAL A 89 -13.54 0.08 20.89
C VAL A 89 -13.40 -1.39 21.25
N VAL A 90 -14.02 -2.27 20.46
CA VAL A 90 -13.90 -3.73 20.64
C VAL A 90 -12.90 -4.28 19.63
N VAL A 91 -11.78 -4.83 20.12
CA VAL A 91 -10.78 -5.52 19.30
C VAL A 91 -10.80 -7.02 19.62
N CYS A 92 -11.24 -7.83 18.65
CA CYS A 92 -11.24 -9.28 18.77
C CYS A 92 -9.84 -9.86 18.50
N ILE A 93 -9.00 -9.93 19.54
CA ILE A 93 -7.61 -10.39 19.41
C ILE A 93 -7.54 -11.91 19.22
N ASN A 94 -7.06 -12.34 18.06
CA ASN A 94 -6.80 -13.75 17.75
C ASN A 94 -5.35 -14.02 17.26
N GLY A 95 -4.44 -13.05 17.42
CA GLY A 95 -3.05 -13.16 16.98
C GLY A 95 -2.31 -11.83 17.01
N VAL A 96 -1.08 -11.81 16.48
CA VAL A 96 -0.17 -10.65 16.53
C VAL A 96 -0.74 -9.40 15.85
N PHE A 97 -1.54 -9.55 14.80
CA PHE A 97 -2.16 -8.39 14.15
C PHE A 97 -3.23 -7.73 15.02
N GLY A 98 -4.04 -8.51 15.75
CA GLY A 98 -5.01 -7.96 16.69
C GLY A 98 -4.35 -7.28 17.90
N MET A 99 -3.18 -7.72 18.33
CA MET A 99 -2.41 -7.06 19.40
C MET A 99 -1.79 -5.72 18.98
N ARG A 100 -1.81 -5.39 17.68
CA ARG A 100 -1.25 -4.16 17.11
C ARG A 100 -2.32 -3.13 16.76
N MET A 101 -3.60 -3.47 16.96
CA MET A 101 -4.77 -2.59 16.86
C MET A 101 -5.06 -2.00 18.24
#